data_AF-A0A2E1SNJ6-F1
#
_entry.id   AF-A0A2E1SNJ6-F1
#
_cell.length_a   1.000
_cell.length_b   1.000
_cell.length_c   1.000
_cell.angle_alpha   90.00
_cell.angle_beta   90.00
_cell.angle_gamma   90.00
#
_symmetry.space_group_name_H-M   'P 1'
#
loop_
_entity.id
_entity.type
_entity.pdbx_description
1 polymer ?
#
loop_
_entity_poly.entity_id
_entity_poly.type
_entity_poly.pdbx_seq_one_letter_code
_entity_poly.pdbx_strand_id
1 'polypeptide(L)'
;MTEDQPESDESGDISEGFQPKTPAMKRWKQRYLDNEESDGSLTEKDEGDDSDEGVQMISDGNLQFRGFCQILIAMVVVGAVLAFIGYTSGPQTCDNDNLFEILGVSMFWLGMLGIPINLLVLLISFASSEFDSKDVFTWSLIHFVVSILFMFLFIEYVLQDMFCDVCMGFPGEDC
;
A
#
# COMPACT_ATOMS: atom_id res chain seq x y z
N MET A 1 34.58 -67.88 -44.25
CA MET A 1 34.18 -66.76 -43.38
C MET A 1 32.78 -67.07 -42.94
N THR A 2 32.66 -67.34 -41.66
CA THR A 2 31.57 -68.04 -40.98
C THR A 2 30.54 -67.02 -40.45
N GLU A 3 29.25 -67.38 -40.52
CA GLU A 3 28.09 -67.11 -39.62
C GLU A 3 28.12 -65.79 -38.80
N ASP A 4 27.10 -64.90 -38.77
CA ASP A 4 25.69 -65.10 -38.45
C ASP A 4 24.84 -63.84 -38.80
N GLN A 5 23.53 -64.02 -38.95
CA GLN A 5 22.46 -63.00 -38.94
C GLN A 5 21.82 -62.99 -37.51
N PRO A 6 20.74 -62.24 -37.22
CA PRO A 6 20.53 -60.81 -37.00
C PRO A 6 20.14 -60.46 -35.52
N GLU A 7 20.40 -59.26 -34.98
CA GLU A 7 19.72 -58.80 -33.74
C GLU A 7 19.36 -57.31 -33.78
N SER A 8 18.09 -57.06 -33.48
CA SER A 8 17.48 -55.81 -33.05
C SER A 8 17.84 -55.49 -31.58
N ASP A 9 17.28 -54.39 -31.06
CA ASP A 9 17.15 -54.01 -29.64
C ASP A 9 18.11 -52.85 -29.26
N GLU A 10 17.77 -51.83 -28.50
CA GLU A 10 16.55 -51.42 -27.81
C GLU A 10 16.72 -49.96 -27.35
N SER A 11 15.59 -49.29 -27.11
CA SER A 11 15.32 -48.28 -26.07
C SER A 11 16.47 -47.46 -25.44
N GLY A 12 16.34 -46.12 -25.48
CA GLY A 12 17.24 -45.20 -24.80
C GLY A 12 16.72 -43.77 -24.69
N ASP A 13 15.55 -43.62 -24.05
CA ASP A 13 15.17 -42.51 -23.17
C ASP A 13 15.43 -41.06 -23.65
N ILE A 14 14.50 -40.49 -24.41
CA ILE A 14 14.37 -39.04 -24.59
C ILE A 14 13.63 -38.49 -23.35
N SER A 15 14.30 -38.43 -22.21
CA SER A 15 13.84 -37.69 -21.04
C SER A 15 14.97 -37.03 -20.25
N GLU A 16 16.03 -36.58 -20.93
CA GLU A 16 16.93 -35.60 -20.31
C GLU A 16 16.20 -34.25 -20.20
N GLY A 17 15.39 -34.13 -19.14
CA GLY A 17 14.62 -32.96 -18.79
C GLY A 17 15.53 -31.72 -18.76
N PHE A 18 15.06 -30.66 -19.41
CA PHE A 18 15.79 -29.40 -19.52
C PHE A 18 16.27 -28.90 -18.15
N GLN A 19 17.60 -28.74 -17.98
CA GLN A 19 18.22 -28.24 -16.75
C GLN A 19 18.67 -26.78 -16.89
N PRO A 20 17.90 -25.81 -16.35
CA PRO A 20 18.22 -24.41 -16.53
C PRO A 20 19.43 -23.94 -15.69
N LYS A 21 20.40 -23.30 -16.37
CA LYS A 21 21.64 -22.79 -15.75
C LYS A 21 21.50 -21.42 -15.08
N THR A 22 20.49 -20.63 -15.43
CA THR A 22 20.32 -19.26 -14.91
C THR A 22 19.17 -19.16 -13.90
N PRO A 23 19.22 -18.22 -12.93
CA PRO A 23 18.18 -18.06 -11.91
C PRO A 23 16.80 -17.71 -12.49
N ALA A 24 16.75 -16.97 -13.60
CA ALA A 24 15.50 -16.63 -14.28
C ALA A 24 14.84 -17.86 -14.92
N MET A 25 15.65 -18.75 -15.49
CA MET A 25 15.18 -19.91 -16.24
C MET A 25 14.77 -21.06 -15.30
N LYS A 26 15.35 -21.13 -14.09
CA LYS A 26 14.85 -21.96 -12.98
C LYS A 26 13.46 -21.54 -12.54
N ARG A 27 13.23 -20.23 -12.35
CA ARG A 27 11.90 -19.68 -11.98
C ARG A 27 10.84 -19.83 -13.06
N TRP A 28 11.25 -19.90 -14.33
CA TRP A 28 10.34 -20.20 -15.42
C TRP A 28 9.99 -21.69 -15.45
N LYS A 29 10.99 -22.59 -15.34
CA LYS A 29 10.76 -24.04 -15.29
C LYS A 29 9.78 -24.44 -14.17
N GLN A 30 9.98 -23.91 -12.96
CA GLN A 30 9.13 -24.23 -11.83
C GLN A 30 7.66 -23.79 -12.01
N ARG A 31 7.41 -22.75 -12.82
CA ARG A 31 6.04 -22.24 -13.04
C ARG A 31 5.26 -23.03 -14.08
N TYR A 32 5.94 -23.62 -15.06
CA TYR A 32 5.29 -24.16 -16.24
C TYR A 32 5.54 -25.66 -16.43
N LEU A 33 6.75 -26.15 -16.15
CA LEU A 33 7.11 -27.56 -16.40
C LEU A 33 6.84 -28.44 -15.17
N ASP A 34 7.22 -27.99 -13.97
CA ASP A 34 7.04 -28.79 -12.76
C ASP A 34 5.57 -28.79 -12.28
N ASN A 35 4.78 -27.79 -12.69
CA ASN A 35 3.35 -27.71 -12.41
C ASN A 35 2.49 -28.53 -13.39
N GLU A 36 2.95 -28.76 -14.63
CA GLU A 36 2.24 -29.61 -15.60
C GLU A 36 2.30 -31.10 -15.22
N GLU A 37 3.38 -31.56 -14.58
CA GLU A 37 3.50 -32.97 -14.15
C GLU A 37 2.62 -33.29 -12.92
N SER A 38 2.15 -32.28 -12.17
CA SER A 38 1.29 -32.48 -11.00
C SER A 38 -0.20 -32.62 -11.34
N ASP A 39 -0.63 -32.25 -12.55
CA ASP A 39 -2.05 -32.21 -12.95
C ASP A 39 -2.48 -33.41 -13.83
N GLY A 40 -1.78 -34.54 -13.69
CA GLY A 40 -2.09 -35.81 -14.35
C GLY A 40 -3.16 -36.68 -13.68
N SER A 41 -4.09 -36.12 -12.89
CA SER A 41 -5.18 -36.89 -12.25
C SER A 41 -6.56 -36.28 -12.52
N LEU A 42 -7.12 -36.67 -13.67
CA LEU A 42 -8.54 -36.67 -14.06
C LEU A 42 -9.57 -36.13 -13.04
N THR A 43 -10.24 -35.03 -13.40
CA THR A 43 -11.71 -34.96 -13.34
C THR A 43 -12.24 -34.00 -14.41
N GLU A 44 -13.12 -34.50 -15.28
CA GLU A 44 -13.80 -33.73 -16.33
C GLU A 44 -14.89 -32.79 -15.77
N LYS A 45 -14.96 -31.60 -16.39
CA LYS A 45 -16.11 -30.74 -16.72
C LYS A 45 -17.03 -30.24 -15.58
N ASP A 46 -17.01 -28.93 -15.41
CA ASP A 46 -18.23 -28.13 -15.57
C ASP A 46 -17.90 -26.84 -16.36
N GLU A 47 -18.69 -26.55 -17.39
CA GLU A 47 -18.60 -25.33 -18.20
C GLU A 47 -19.31 -24.20 -17.44
N GLY A 48 -18.63 -23.08 -17.19
CA GLY A 48 -19.31 -21.94 -16.58
C GLY A 48 -18.43 -20.74 -16.29
N ASP A 49 -18.46 -19.81 -17.23
CA ASP A 49 -18.25 -18.36 -17.07
C ASP A 49 -16.82 -17.82 -17.20
N ASP A 50 -16.54 -17.36 -18.42
CA ASP A 50 -15.55 -16.33 -18.75
C ASP A 50 -15.79 -15.09 -17.86
N SER A 51 -15.12 -15.05 -16.71
CA SER A 51 -14.73 -13.78 -16.10
C SER A 51 -13.24 -13.85 -15.77
N ASP A 52 -12.47 -13.45 -16.78
CA ASP A 52 -11.12 -12.91 -16.64
C ASP A 52 -11.18 -11.64 -15.77
N GLU A 53 -11.53 -11.78 -14.49
CA GLU A 53 -11.07 -10.86 -13.46
C GLU A 53 -9.71 -11.39 -13.01
N GLY A 54 -8.68 -11.00 -13.74
CA GLY A 54 -7.30 -11.17 -13.31
C GLY A 54 -7.15 -10.67 -11.88
N VAL A 55 -7.20 -11.60 -10.92
CA VAL A 55 -6.94 -11.34 -9.51
C VAL A 55 -5.48 -10.89 -9.46
N GLN A 56 -5.28 -9.57 -9.52
CA GLN A 56 -3.97 -8.98 -9.25
C GLN A 56 -3.59 -9.46 -7.84
N MET A 57 -2.63 -10.38 -7.76
CA MET A 57 -2.02 -10.78 -6.49
C MET A 57 -1.37 -9.53 -5.91
N ILE A 58 -2.08 -8.82 -5.04
CA ILE A 58 -1.56 -7.70 -4.26
C ILE A 58 -0.52 -8.29 -3.31
N SER A 59 0.72 -7.79 -3.38
CA SER A 59 1.79 -8.16 -2.44
C SER A 59 1.36 -7.85 -1.00
N ASP A 60 1.71 -8.71 -0.03
CA ASP A 60 1.40 -8.50 1.39
C ASP A 60 1.89 -7.12 1.89
N GLY A 61 3.02 -6.64 1.35
CA GLY A 61 3.56 -5.31 1.64
C GLY A 61 2.65 -4.17 1.16
N ASN A 62 2.01 -4.32 0.00
CA ASN A 62 1.04 -3.36 -0.51
C ASN A 62 -0.23 -3.32 0.34
N LEU A 63 -0.70 -4.47 0.81
CA LEU A 63 -1.88 -4.54 1.66
C LEU A 63 -1.63 -3.81 3.00
N GLN A 64 -0.46 -4.01 3.60
CA GLN A 64 -0.05 -3.29 4.81
C GLN A 64 0.09 -1.78 4.57
N PHE A 65 0.74 -1.38 3.48
CA PHE A 65 0.88 0.03 3.12
C PHE A 65 -0.46 0.72 2.88
N ARG A 66 -1.39 0.04 2.21
CA ARG A 66 -2.75 0.51 1.99
C ARG A 66 -3.48 0.71 3.32
N GLY A 67 -3.42 -0.27 4.21
CA GLY A 67 -4.01 -0.16 5.55
C GLY A 67 -3.43 1.01 6.34
N PHE A 68 -2.11 1.20 6.29
CA PHE A 68 -1.43 2.33 6.88
C PHE A 68 -1.92 3.68 6.31
N CYS A 69 -2.01 3.82 4.99
CA CYS A 69 -2.55 5.02 4.35
C CYS A 69 -3.99 5.30 4.75
N GLN A 70 -4.83 4.26 4.84
CA GLN A 70 -6.22 4.41 5.28
C GLN A 70 -6.33 4.92 6.71
N ILE A 71 -5.48 4.42 7.62
CA ILE A 71 -5.42 4.91 9.00
C ILE A 71 -5.01 6.38 9.04
N LEU A 72 -3.98 6.77 8.27
CA LEU A 72 -3.55 8.17 8.20
C LEU A 72 -4.65 9.08 7.67
N ILE A 73 -5.32 8.68 6.58
CA ILE A 73 -6.47 9.41 6.04
C ILE A 73 -7.56 9.55 7.09
N ALA A 74 -7.90 8.48 7.79
CA ALA A 74 -8.91 8.52 8.85
C ALA A 74 -8.50 9.47 9.98
N MET A 75 -7.23 9.47 10.40
CA MET A 75 -6.72 10.39 11.42
C MET A 75 -6.83 11.85 10.97
N VAL A 76 -6.51 12.16 9.71
CA VAL A 76 -6.65 13.52 9.19
C VAL A 76 -8.10 13.97 9.13
N VAL A 77 -9.00 13.13 8.60
CA VAL A 77 -10.42 13.47 8.47
C VAL A 77 -11.08 13.60 9.85
N VAL A 78 -10.91 12.61 10.72
CA VAL A 78 -11.49 12.62 12.07
C VAL A 78 -10.85 13.74 12.89
N GLY A 79 -9.53 13.92 12.80
CA GLY A 79 -8.81 14.98 13.50
C GLY A 79 -9.33 16.37 13.15
N ALA A 80 -9.51 16.67 11.85
CA ALA A 80 -10.07 17.94 11.39
C ALA A 80 -11.50 18.19 11.91
N VAL A 81 -12.35 17.17 11.87
CA VAL A 81 -13.73 17.27 12.37
C VAL A 81 -13.75 17.46 13.90
N LEU A 82 -12.90 16.75 14.64
CA LEU A 82 -12.79 16.90 16.08
C LEU A 82 -12.25 18.28 16.48
N ALA A 83 -11.27 18.81 15.73
CA ALA A 83 -10.77 20.17 15.93
C ALA A 83 -11.89 21.21 15.74
N PHE A 84 -12.70 21.06 14.70
CA PHE A 84 -13.88 21.91 14.48
C PHE A 84 -14.93 21.81 15.60
N ILE A 85 -15.21 20.59 16.09
CA ILE A 85 -16.12 20.38 17.22
C ILE A 85 -15.56 21.02 18.49
N GLY A 86 -14.25 20.86 18.74
CA GLY A 86 -13.53 21.49 19.84
C GLY A 86 -13.71 23.01 19.82
N TYR A 87 -13.39 23.62 18.68
CA TYR A 87 -13.54 25.05 18.45
C TYR A 87 -14.97 25.57 18.70
N THR A 88 -15.98 24.85 18.20
CA THR A 88 -17.39 25.29 18.29
C THR A 88 -18.02 25.04 19.66
N SER A 89 -17.47 24.12 20.46
CA SER A 89 -18.03 23.71 21.75
C SER A 89 -17.28 24.28 22.95
N GLY A 90 -16.03 24.69 22.76
CA GLY A 90 -15.16 25.24 23.81
C GLY A 90 -15.27 26.76 23.96
N PRO A 91 -14.82 27.31 25.11
CA PRO A 91 -14.59 28.74 25.23
C PRO A 91 -13.49 29.17 24.25
N GLN A 92 -13.68 30.26 23.50
CA GLN A 92 -12.71 30.79 22.53
C GLN A 92 -11.54 31.53 23.22
N THR A 93 -10.91 30.90 24.20
CA THR A 93 -9.78 31.46 24.96
C THR A 93 -8.58 30.53 24.81
N CYS A 94 -7.41 31.08 24.50
CA CYS A 94 -6.17 30.33 24.26
C CYS A 94 -5.67 29.46 25.43
N ASP A 95 -6.21 29.63 26.63
CA ASP A 95 -5.80 28.89 27.83
C ASP A 95 -6.73 27.70 28.17
N ASN A 96 -7.85 27.53 27.48
CA ASN A 96 -8.87 26.53 27.83
C ASN A 96 -9.24 25.63 26.64
N ASP A 97 -8.24 24.94 26.10
CA ASP A 97 -8.46 23.96 25.05
C ASP A 97 -9.36 22.83 25.55
N ASN A 98 -10.37 22.49 24.76
CA ASN A 98 -11.22 21.35 25.06
C ASN A 98 -10.51 20.04 24.63
N LEU A 99 -10.87 18.91 25.24
CA LEU A 99 -10.33 17.59 24.89
C LEU A 99 -10.44 17.31 23.38
N PHE A 100 -11.54 17.72 22.75
CA PHE A 100 -11.77 17.51 21.32
C PHE A 100 -10.83 18.32 20.43
N GLU A 101 -10.40 19.49 20.88
CA GLU A 101 -9.47 20.37 20.18
C GLU A 101 -8.07 19.77 20.21
N ILE A 102 -7.52 19.49 21.39
CA ILE A 102 -6.20 18.85 21.56
C ILE A 102 -6.15 17.52 20.81
N LEU A 103 -7.17 16.67 20.98
CA LEU A 103 -7.20 15.37 20.31
C LEU A 103 -7.34 15.52 18.79
N GLY A 104 -8.17 16.45 18.33
CA GLY A 104 -8.40 16.71 16.91
C GLY A 104 -7.14 17.22 16.21
N VAL A 105 -6.55 18.27 16.77
CA VAL A 105 -5.32 18.90 16.26
C VAL A 105 -4.16 17.89 16.27
N SER A 106 -3.97 17.13 17.35
CA SER A 106 -2.91 16.12 17.41
C SER A 106 -3.10 14.98 16.41
N MET A 107 -4.32 14.44 16.25
CA MET A 107 -4.63 13.43 15.23
C MET A 107 -4.38 13.97 13.82
N PHE A 108 -4.78 15.21 13.55
CA PHE A 108 -4.59 15.86 12.27
C PHE A 108 -3.09 15.97 11.91
N TRP A 109 -2.28 16.50 12.83
CA TRP A 109 -0.84 16.66 12.62
C TRP A 109 -0.10 15.32 12.51
N LEU A 110 -0.46 14.32 13.32
CA LEU A 110 0.09 12.97 13.18
C LEU A 110 -0.26 12.34 11.83
N GLY A 111 -1.48 12.54 11.34
CA GLY A 111 -1.88 12.12 10.01
C GLY A 111 -1.08 12.82 8.90
N MET A 112 -0.88 14.14 9.02
CA MET A 112 -0.06 14.94 8.10
C MET A 112 1.42 14.53 8.07
N LEU A 113 2.00 14.13 9.20
CA LEU A 113 3.35 13.54 9.25
C LEU A 113 3.46 12.23 8.45
N GLY A 114 2.34 11.58 8.15
CA GLY A 114 2.28 10.45 7.23
C GLY A 114 2.65 10.79 5.79
N ILE A 115 2.54 12.05 5.36
CA ILE A 115 2.87 12.48 3.98
C ILE A 115 4.36 12.25 3.66
N PRO A 116 5.34 12.77 4.45
CA PRO A 116 6.74 12.51 4.18
C PRO A 116 7.09 11.03 4.30
N ILE A 117 6.45 10.29 5.22
CA ILE A 117 6.65 8.85 5.36
C ILE A 117 6.21 8.10 4.10
N ASN A 118 5.00 8.38 3.60
CA ASN A 118 4.47 7.80 2.37
C ASN A 118 5.35 8.14 1.16
N LEU A 119 5.89 9.37 1.11
CA LEU A 119 6.82 9.77 0.06
C LEU A 119 8.11 8.93 0.11
N LEU A 120 8.67 8.67 1.29
CA LEU A 120 9.85 7.81 1.43
C LEU A 120 9.56 6.37 0.99
N VAL A 121 8.41 5.81 1.38
CA VAL A 121 8.00 4.46 0.96
C VAL A 121 7.81 4.39 -0.55
N LEU A 122 7.20 5.41 -1.15
CA LEU A 122 7.07 5.52 -2.60
C LEU A 122 8.43 5.52 -3.30
N LEU A 123 9.41 6.28 -2.79
CA LEU A 123 10.76 6.30 -3.36
C LEU A 123 11.44 4.92 -3.26
N ILE A 124 11.28 4.23 -2.14
CA ILE A 124 11.80 2.87 -1.95
C ILE A 124 11.11 1.88 -2.89
N SER A 125 9.80 2.05 -3.11
CA SER A 125 9.00 1.18 -3.98
C SER A 125 9.50 1.18 -5.43
N PHE A 126 10.13 2.25 -5.92
CA PHE A 126 10.72 2.26 -7.26
C PHE A 126 11.99 1.42 -7.39
N ALA A 127 12.67 1.14 -6.27
CA ALA A 127 13.93 0.41 -6.25
C ALA A 127 13.77 -1.09 -5.93
N SER A 128 12.62 -1.50 -5.37
CA SER A 128 12.35 -2.88 -4.99
C SER A 128 11.24 -3.50 -5.83
N SER A 129 11.35 -4.80 -6.12
CA SER A 129 10.30 -5.56 -6.80
C SER A 129 9.25 -6.12 -5.83
N GLU A 130 9.34 -5.76 -4.54
CA GLU A 130 8.47 -6.26 -3.47
C GLU A 130 7.13 -5.52 -3.44
N PHE A 131 7.09 -4.29 -3.96
CA PHE A 131 5.92 -3.44 -3.97
C PHE A 131 5.42 -3.19 -5.39
N ASP A 132 4.10 -3.22 -5.57
CA ASP A 132 3.49 -2.63 -6.75
C ASP A 132 3.53 -1.10 -6.63
N SER A 133 4.47 -0.49 -7.36
CA SER A 133 4.71 0.95 -7.37
C SER A 133 3.46 1.75 -7.76
N LYS A 134 2.57 1.20 -8.61
CA LYS A 134 1.37 1.91 -9.05
C LYS A 134 0.37 2.05 -7.91
N ASP A 135 0.19 0.99 -7.13
CA ASP A 135 -0.71 0.98 -5.99
C ASP A 135 -0.17 1.85 -4.84
N VAL A 136 1.12 1.75 -4.51
CA VAL A 136 1.79 2.62 -3.51
C VAL A 136 1.68 4.09 -3.90
N PHE A 137 1.90 4.42 -5.18
CA PHE A 137 1.72 5.79 -5.70
C PHE A 137 0.28 6.27 -5.55
N THR A 138 -0.70 5.44 -5.92
CA THR A 138 -2.12 5.80 -5.89
C THR A 138 -2.58 6.11 -4.46
N TRP A 139 -2.25 5.26 -3.49
CA TRP A 139 -2.62 5.48 -2.09
C TRP A 139 -1.88 6.67 -1.46
N SER A 140 -0.60 6.87 -1.81
CA SER A 140 0.16 8.05 -1.39
C SER A 140 -0.47 9.34 -1.90
N LEU A 141 -0.88 9.35 -3.18
CA LEU A 141 -1.53 10.49 -3.81
C LEU A 141 -2.90 10.77 -3.19
N ILE A 142 -3.71 9.73 -2.96
CA ILE A 142 -5.01 9.88 -2.30
C ILE A 142 -4.83 10.49 -0.91
N HIS A 143 -3.90 9.95 -0.11
CA HIS A 143 -3.61 10.50 1.21
C HIS A 143 -3.21 11.98 1.12
N PHE A 144 -2.26 12.33 0.23
CA PHE A 144 -1.83 13.71 0.03
C PHE A 144 -3.00 14.64 -0.35
N VAL A 145 -3.81 14.27 -1.34
CA VAL A 145 -4.93 15.09 -1.81
C VAL A 145 -5.98 15.29 -0.73
N VAL A 146 -6.37 14.22 -0.02
CA VAL A 146 -7.34 14.31 1.09
C VAL A 146 -6.78 15.19 2.20
N SER A 147 -5.52 15.01 2.56
CA SER A 147 -4.90 15.76 3.64
C SER A 147 -4.79 17.25 3.32
N ILE A 148 -4.42 17.61 2.09
CA ILE A 148 -4.41 19.01 1.66
C ILE A 148 -5.82 19.59 1.61
N LEU A 149 -6.81 18.84 1.11
CA LEU A 149 -8.20 19.30 1.08
C LEU A 149 -8.72 19.61 2.49
N PHE A 150 -8.54 18.70 3.44
CA PHE A 150 -8.97 18.91 4.82
C PHE A 150 -8.15 20.00 5.53
N MET A 151 -6.85 20.11 5.23
CA MET A 151 -6.05 21.24 5.68
C MET A 151 -6.68 22.55 5.23
N PHE A 152 -7.00 22.71 3.95
CA PHE A 152 -7.61 23.95 3.44
C PHE A 152 -9.00 24.24 4.03
N LEU A 153 -9.84 23.22 4.23
CA LEU A 153 -11.19 23.40 4.78
C LEU A 153 -11.19 23.79 6.26
N PHE A 154 -10.22 23.27 7.03
CA PHE A 154 -10.20 23.40 8.49
C PHE A 154 -8.98 24.17 9.01
N ILE A 155 -8.28 24.91 8.13
CA ILE A 155 -7.00 25.57 8.48
C ILE A 155 -7.13 26.51 9.67
N GLU A 156 -8.23 27.26 9.75
CA GLU A 156 -8.47 28.23 10.82
C GLU A 156 -8.60 27.52 12.18
N TYR A 157 -9.31 26.39 12.22
CA TYR A 157 -9.53 25.62 13.45
C TYR A 157 -8.31 24.81 13.87
N VAL A 158 -7.51 24.36 12.91
CA VAL A 158 -6.29 23.57 13.20
C VAL A 158 -5.12 24.46 13.63
N LEU A 159 -5.05 25.69 13.11
CA LEU A 159 -3.93 26.59 13.38
C LEU A 159 -4.18 27.57 14.53
N GLN A 160 -5.40 27.69 15.03
CA GLN A 160 -5.74 28.62 16.10
C GLN A 160 -4.82 28.50 17.32
N ASP A 161 -4.64 27.30 17.86
CA ASP A 161 -3.78 27.07 19.03
C ASP A 161 -2.31 27.34 18.72
N MET A 162 -1.88 27.07 17.49
CA MET A 162 -0.49 27.25 17.06
C MET A 162 -0.10 28.73 16.97
N PHE A 163 -1.08 29.63 16.82
CA PHE A 163 -0.88 31.08 16.79
C PHE A 163 -1.47 31.82 18.00
N CYS A 164 -2.08 31.11 18.94
CA CYS A 164 -2.62 31.68 20.17
C CYS A 164 -1.53 32.30 21.05
N ASP A 165 -0.37 31.67 21.17
CA ASP A 165 0.82 32.22 21.86
C ASP A 165 1.57 33.29 21.05
N VAL A 166 1.21 33.44 19.77
CA VAL A 166 1.75 34.48 18.89
C VAL A 166 0.83 35.71 19.02
N CYS A 167 0.72 36.27 20.23
CA CYS A 167 0.34 37.67 20.38
C CYS A 167 1.42 38.48 19.65
N MET A 168 1.22 38.71 18.34
CA MET A 168 1.90 39.73 17.52
C MET A 168 1.51 41.07 18.13
N GLY A 169 2.13 41.39 19.27
CA GLY A 169 1.76 42.49 20.13
C GLY A 169 1.75 43.81 19.37
N PHE A 170 0.56 44.23 18.95
CA PHE A 170 0.28 45.64 18.94
C PHE A 170 0.15 46.07 20.40
N PRO A 171 0.95 47.04 20.86
CA PRO A 171 0.91 47.48 22.24
C PRO A 171 -0.47 48.10 22.53
N GLY A 172 -1.30 47.40 23.30
CA GLY A 172 -2.61 47.90 23.76
C GLY A 172 -3.78 46.93 23.70
N GLU A 173 -3.62 45.73 23.13
CA GLU A 173 -4.62 44.67 23.28
C GLU A 173 -4.14 43.71 24.36
N ASP A 174 -4.83 43.76 25.50
CA ASP A 174 -4.67 42.76 26.55
C ASP A 174 -5.13 41.41 25.97
N CYS A 175 -4.17 40.52 25.75
CA CYS A 175 -4.38 39.09 25.92
C CYS A 175 -4.60 38.88 27.45
#